data_AF-A0A7U5MPW3-F1
#
_entry.id   AF-A0A7U5MPW3-F1
#
_cell.length_a   1.000
_cell.length_b   1.000
_cell.length_c   1.000
_cell.angle_alpha   90.00
_cell.angle_beta   90.00
_cell.angle_gamma   90.00
#
_symmetry.space_group_name_H-M   'P 1'
#
loop_
_entity.id
_entity.type
_entity.pdbx_description
1 polymer ?
#
loop_
_entity_poly.entity_id
_entity_poly.type
_entity_poly.pdbx_seq_one_letter_code
_entity_poly.pdbx_strand_id
1 'polypeptide(L)'
;MRVSKRLVQIGLLAVALVVTGSPVAAAEPLTPLSPAEVQYLQQLRRVFTAHQDPTAFRSDGELLDQGRMVCHQRENGLVGAAATLVAPAVTQLAFIYLCPR
;
A
#
# COMPACT_ATOMS: atom_id res chain seq x y z
N MET A 1 -18.30 58.69 43.25
CA MET A 1 -18.85 58.68 41.88
C MET A 1 -18.00 59.57 40.98
N ARG A 2 -17.27 58.98 40.03
CA ARG A 2 -16.85 59.56 38.73
C ARG A 2 -16.19 58.43 37.92
N VAL A 3 -16.99 57.81 37.06
CA VAL A 3 -16.56 56.76 36.13
C VAL A 3 -15.87 57.45 34.95
N SER A 4 -14.59 57.17 34.72
CA SER A 4 -13.88 57.64 33.52
C SER A 4 -13.65 56.48 32.57
N LYS A 5 -14.49 56.44 31.53
CA LYS A 5 -14.36 55.59 30.33
C LYS A 5 -13.11 55.99 29.54
N ARG A 6 -12.16 55.07 29.36
CA ARG A 6 -11.27 54.98 28.20
C ARG A 6 -11.11 53.48 27.89
N LEU A 7 -12.02 52.88 27.13
CA LEU A 7 -11.95 52.71 25.67
C LEU A 7 -10.55 52.29 25.17
N VAL A 8 -10.47 50.99 24.85
CA VAL A 8 -9.97 50.42 23.57
C VAL A 8 -8.47 50.07 23.49
N GLN A 9 -8.26 48.86 22.91
CA GLN A 9 -7.05 48.23 22.33
C GLN A 9 -6.43 47.18 23.27
N ILE A 10 -6.90 45.93 23.30
CA ILE A 10 -6.87 44.88 22.24
C ILE A 10 -5.56 44.89 21.46
N GLY A 11 -4.71 43.91 21.74
CA GLY A 11 -3.52 43.57 20.98
C GLY A 11 -3.12 42.12 21.25
N LEU A 12 -4.03 41.17 20.99
CA LEU A 12 -3.69 39.75 20.96
C LEU A 12 -2.92 39.51 19.65
N LEU A 13 -1.58 39.40 19.72
CA LEU A 13 -0.76 39.02 18.56
C LEU A 13 -1.09 37.58 18.18
N ALA A 14 -1.89 37.41 17.12
CA ALA A 14 -2.05 36.13 16.44
C ALA A 14 -0.82 35.92 15.54
N VAL A 15 0.09 35.04 15.95
CA VAL A 15 1.17 34.55 15.09
C VAL A 15 0.55 33.61 14.06
N ALA A 16 0.28 34.13 12.86
CA ALA A 16 -0.06 33.33 11.70
C ALA A 16 1.21 32.62 11.20
N LEU A 17 1.40 31.37 11.62
CA LEU A 17 2.36 30.47 10.99
C LEU A 17 1.87 30.18 9.56
N VAL A 18 2.38 30.95 8.60
CA VAL A 18 2.23 30.65 7.18
C VAL A 18 3.08 29.40 6.91
N VAL A 19 2.44 28.23 6.95
CA VAL A 19 3.00 27.01 6.37
C VAL A 19 3.04 27.23 4.87
N THR A 20 4.15 27.79 4.38
CA THR A 20 4.43 27.83 2.94
C THR A 20 4.54 26.40 2.47
N GLY A 21 3.59 25.99 1.63
CA GLY A 21 3.43 24.63 1.13
C GLY A 21 4.73 24.09 0.55
N SER A 22 5.29 23.09 1.23
CA SER A 22 6.07 22.07 0.56
C SER A 22 5.20 21.52 -0.58
N PRO A 23 5.72 21.35 -1.81
CA PRO A 23 4.97 20.64 -2.82
C PRO A 23 4.64 19.27 -2.22
N VAL A 24 3.34 19.00 -2.02
CA VAL A 24 2.88 17.64 -1.79
C VAL A 24 3.40 16.89 -2.99
N ALA A 25 4.39 16.02 -2.80
CA ALA A 25 4.87 15.16 -3.87
C ALA A 25 3.62 14.50 -4.43
N ALA A 26 3.27 14.85 -5.68
CA ALA A 26 2.10 14.30 -6.32
C ALA A 26 2.33 12.80 -6.32
N ALA A 27 1.59 12.07 -5.48
CA ALA A 27 1.61 10.62 -5.51
C ALA A 27 1.31 10.25 -6.97
N GLU A 28 2.22 9.50 -7.60
CA GLU A 28 2.01 9.02 -8.95
C GLU A 28 0.59 8.44 -9.01
N PRO A 29 -0.21 8.79 -10.03
CA PRO A 29 -1.58 8.30 -10.12
C PRO A 29 -1.55 6.79 -9.94
N LEU A 30 -2.24 6.29 -8.90
CA LEU A 30 -2.29 4.86 -8.62
C LEU A 30 -2.79 4.18 -9.89
N THR A 31 -1.90 3.48 -10.58
CA THR A 31 -2.28 2.73 -11.77
C THR A 31 -3.31 1.71 -11.29
N PRO A 32 -4.54 1.70 -11.83
CA PRO A 32 -5.56 0.81 -11.34
C PRO A 32 -5.10 -0.64 -11.55
N LEU A 33 -5.38 -1.48 -10.55
CA LEU A 33 -5.07 -2.91 -10.62
C LEU A 33 -5.79 -3.55 -11.81
N SER A 34 -5.08 -4.41 -12.52
CA SER A 34 -5.67 -5.25 -13.57
C SER A 34 -6.65 -6.26 -12.95
N PRO A 35 -7.63 -6.76 -13.73
CA PRO A 35 -8.55 -7.78 -13.24
C PRO A 35 -7.85 -9.05 -12.72
N ALA A 36 -6.73 -9.42 -13.34
CA ALA A 36 -5.92 -10.57 -12.92
C ALA A 36 -5.27 -10.36 -11.55
N GLU A 37 -4.72 -9.17 -11.29
CA GLU A 37 -4.14 -8.81 -10.00
C GLU A 37 -5.19 -8.76 -8.90
N VAL A 38 -6.39 -8.26 -9.20
CA VAL A 38 -7.53 -8.30 -8.26
C VAL A 38 -7.90 -9.74 -7.90
N GLN A 39 -8.04 -10.61 -8.90
CA GLN A 39 -8.37 -12.02 -8.67
C GLN A 39 -7.28 -12.73 -7.87
N TYR A 40 -6.02 -12.49 -8.20
CA TYR A 40 -4.85 -13.01 -7.49
C TYR A 40 -4.90 -12.66 -6.00
N LEU A 41 -5.09 -11.37 -5.67
CA LEU A 41 -5.18 -10.90 -4.29
C LEU A 41 -6.38 -11.48 -3.56
N GLN A 42 -7.54 -11.55 -4.21
CA GLN A 42 -8.73 -12.18 -3.63
C GLN A 42 -8.48 -13.65 -3.30
N GLN A 43 -7.83 -14.41 -4.19
CA GLN A 43 -7.51 -15.81 -3.92
C GLN A 43 -6.54 -15.96 -2.76
N LEU A 44 -5.48 -15.17 -2.73
CA LEU A 44 -4.51 -15.21 -1.63
C LEU A 44 -5.18 -14.96 -0.29
N ARG A 45 -6.07 -13.97 -0.23
CA ARG A 45 -6.80 -13.63 0.99
C ARG A 45 -7.66 -14.80 1.47
N ARG A 46 -8.35 -15.50 0.56
CA ARG A 46 -9.12 -16.71 0.88
C ARG A 46 -8.23 -17.82 1.43
N VAL A 47 -7.14 -18.13 0.74
CA VAL A 47 -6.21 -19.21 1.14
C VAL A 47 -5.55 -18.91 2.48
N PHE A 48 -5.01 -17.70 2.66
CA PHE A 48 -4.34 -17.33 3.89
C PHE A 48 -5.28 -17.30 5.09
N THR A 49 -6.52 -16.81 4.91
CA THR A 49 -7.54 -16.83 5.98
C THR A 49 -7.89 -18.26 6.36
N ALA A 50 -8.08 -19.14 5.38
CA ALA A 50 -8.42 -20.54 5.62
C ALA A 50 -7.32 -21.31 6.37
N HIS A 51 -6.06 -20.96 6.14
CA HIS A 51 -4.90 -21.64 6.75
C HIS A 51 -4.24 -20.87 7.91
N GLN A 52 -4.78 -19.72 8.31
CA GLN A 52 -4.19 -18.83 9.32
C GLN A 52 -2.71 -18.51 9.02
N ASP A 53 -2.39 -18.34 7.74
CA ASP A 53 -1.03 -18.07 7.29
C ASP A 53 -0.62 -16.65 7.72
N PRO A 54 0.53 -16.44 8.40
CA PRO A 54 0.97 -15.11 8.81
C PRO A 54 1.22 -14.17 7.61
N THR A 55 1.38 -14.71 6.41
CA THR A 55 1.45 -13.94 5.16
C THR A 55 0.16 -13.15 4.91
N ALA A 56 -0.96 -13.50 5.57
CA ALA A 56 -2.22 -12.74 5.53
C ALA A 56 -2.07 -11.26 5.97
N PHE A 57 -1.09 -10.95 6.81
CA PHE A 57 -0.85 -9.60 7.32
C PHE A 57 -0.06 -8.71 6.36
N ARG A 58 0.46 -9.27 5.26
CA ARG A 58 1.15 -8.49 4.22
C ARG A 58 0.17 -7.59 3.49
N SER A 59 0.67 -6.43 3.07
CA SER A 59 -0.11 -5.52 2.23
C SER A 59 -0.36 -6.10 0.84
N ASP A 60 -1.43 -5.64 0.18
CA ASP A 60 -1.75 -5.99 -1.21
C ASP A 60 -0.57 -5.70 -2.14
N GLY A 61 0.12 -4.57 -1.95
CA GLY A 61 1.30 -4.20 -2.72
C GLY A 61 2.45 -5.20 -2.55
N GLU A 62 2.76 -5.57 -1.30
CA GLU A 62 3.82 -6.55 -1.03
C GLU A 62 3.51 -7.93 -1.64
N LEU A 63 2.26 -8.37 -1.58
CA LEU A 63 1.82 -9.63 -2.18
C LEU A 63 1.95 -9.58 -3.71
N LEU A 64 1.60 -8.46 -4.34
CA LEU A 64 1.77 -8.28 -5.78
C LEU A 64 3.23 -8.29 -6.20
N ASP A 65 4.09 -7.60 -5.45
CA ASP A 65 5.53 -7.57 -5.74
C ASP A 65 6.15 -8.96 -5.65
N GLN A 66 5.77 -9.74 -4.63
CA GLN A 66 6.18 -11.13 -4.50
C GLN A 66 5.67 -12.00 -5.66
N GLY A 67 4.41 -11.82 -6.07
CA GLY A 67 3.84 -12.51 -7.22
C GLY A 67 4.56 -12.19 -8.53
N ARG A 68 4.84 -10.91 -8.81
CA ARG A 68 5.62 -10.47 -9.99
C ARG A 68 7.04 -11.01 -9.95
N MET A 69 7.69 -10.97 -8.79
CA MET A 69 9.02 -11.53 -8.61
C MET A 69 9.04 -13.04 -8.93
N VAL A 70 8.06 -13.81 -8.44
CA VAL A 70 7.93 -15.24 -8.76
C VAL A 70 7.80 -15.46 -10.26
N CYS A 71 7.00 -14.65 -10.96
CA CYS A 71 6.87 -14.73 -12.40
C CYS A 71 8.20 -14.47 -13.13
N HIS A 72 8.94 -13.45 -12.70
CA HIS A 72 10.27 -13.16 -13.24
C HIS A 72 11.28 -14.29 -12.96
N GLN A 73 11.23 -14.91 -11.78
CA GLN A 73 12.09 -16.05 -11.47
C GLN A 73 11.78 -17.27 -12.36
N ARG A 74 10.50 -17.53 -12.65
CA ARG A 74 10.08 -18.58 -13.59
C ARG A 74 10.61 -18.34 -15.00
N GLU A 75 10.68 -17.09 -15.44
CA GLU A 75 11.33 -16.71 -16.70
C GLU A 75 12.81 -17.09 -16.75
N ASN A 76 13.48 -17.00 -15.61
CA ASN A 76 14.89 -17.35 -15.45
C ASN A 76 15.11 -18.84 -15.13
N GLY A 77 14.07 -19.68 -15.24
CA GLY A 77 14.14 -21.13 -15.00
C GLY A 77 14.05 -21.55 -13.52
N LEU A 78 13.82 -20.62 -12.60
CA LEU A 78 13.63 -20.92 -11.18
C LEU A 78 12.14 -21.10 -10.88
N VAL A 79 11.74 -22.31 -10.52
CA VAL A 79 10.32 -22.67 -10.34
C VAL A 79 10.07 -23.29 -8.97
N GLY A 80 8.99 -22.84 -8.33
CA GLY A 80 8.48 -23.41 -7.09
C GLY A 80 8.94 -22.66 -5.83
N ALA A 81 8.18 -22.85 -4.74
CA ALA A 81 8.35 -22.11 -3.50
C ALA A 81 9.74 -22.29 -2.85
N ALA A 82 10.35 -23.46 -3.01
CA ALA A 82 11.70 -23.72 -2.49
C ALA A 82 12.80 -22.95 -3.25
N ALA A 83 12.58 -22.67 -4.53
CA ALA A 83 13.50 -21.87 -5.34
C ALA A 83 13.29 -20.37 -5.10
N THR A 84 12.04 -19.95 -4.90
CA THR A 84 11.69 -18.53 -4.76
C THR A 84 11.74 -18.00 -3.32
N LEU A 85 11.73 -18.90 -2.32
CA LEU A 85 11.61 -18.60 -0.88
C LEU A 85 10.34 -17.81 -0.53
N VAL A 86 9.33 -17.85 -1.39
CA VAL A 86 8.02 -17.23 -1.18
C VAL A 86 7.01 -18.29 -0.76
N ALA A 87 6.00 -17.89 0.04
CA ALA A 87 4.94 -18.78 0.47
C ALA A 87 4.32 -19.57 -0.72
N PRO A 88 4.04 -20.88 -0.55
CA PRO A 88 3.57 -21.73 -1.66
C PRO A 88 2.31 -21.20 -2.36
N ALA A 89 1.36 -20.64 -1.60
CA ALA A 89 0.14 -20.05 -2.15
C ALA A 89 0.44 -18.85 -3.07
N VAL A 90 1.39 -17.98 -2.67
CA VAL A 90 1.84 -16.84 -3.49
C VAL A 90 2.43 -17.34 -4.80
N THR A 91 3.27 -18.38 -4.73
CA THR A 91 3.94 -18.93 -5.90
C THR A 91 2.94 -19.57 -6.87
N GLN A 92 2.07 -20.46 -6.38
CA GLN A 92 1.10 -21.14 -7.22
C GLN A 92 0.08 -20.17 -7.83
N LEU A 93 -0.47 -19.26 -7.04
CA LEU A 93 -1.47 -18.32 -7.53
C LEU A 93 -0.86 -17.30 -8.50
N ALA A 94 0.42 -16.92 -8.35
CA ALA A 94 1.09 -16.07 -9.32
C ALA A 94 1.18 -16.75 -10.69
N PHE A 95 1.49 -18.05 -10.75
CA PHE A 95 1.53 -18.80 -12.00
C PHE A 95 0.17 -18.98 -12.66
N ILE A 96 -0.91 -18.99 -11.88
CA ILE A 96 -2.28 -19.11 -12.40
C ILE A 96 -2.79 -17.77 -12.92
N TYR A 97 -2.63 -16.70 -12.13
CA TYR A 97 -3.29 -15.43 -12.38
C TYR A 97 -2.40 -14.36 -13.03
N LEU A 98 -1.13 -14.26 -12.63
CA LEU A 98 -0.25 -13.16 -13.05
C LEU A 98 0.61 -13.52 -14.27
N CYS A 99 1.10 -14.76 -14.36
CA CYS A 99 1.91 -15.24 -15.47
C CYS A 99 1.50 -16.64 -15.95
N PRO A 100 0.28 -16.78 -16.48
CA PRO A 100 -0.14 -18.02 -17.13
C PRO A 100 0.73 -18.32 -18.35
N ARG A 101 1.10 -19.58 -18.51
CA ARG A 101 1.80 -20.11 -19.69
C ARG A 101 1.18 -21.42 -20.11
#